data_AF-A0A2D1SZH5-F1
#
_entry.id   AF-A0A2D1SZH5-F1
#
_cell.length_a   1.000
_cell.length_b   1.000
_cell.length_c   1.000
_cell.angle_alpha   90.00
_cell.angle_beta   90.00
_cell.angle_gamma   90.00
#
_symmetry.space_group_name_H-M   'P 1'
#
loop_
_entity.id
_entity.type
_entity.pdbx_description
1 polymer ?
#
loop_
_entity_poly.entity_id
_entity_poly.type
_entity_poly.pdbx_seq_one_letter_code
_entity_poly.pdbx_strand_id
1 'polypeptide(L)' 'MKKIEKLRSHLINVGMEKGLTHPNTIKASQDLDKLLNEYGTK' A
#
# COMPACT_ATOMS: atom_id res chain seq x y z
N MET A 1 -13.89 1.49 -3.65
CA MET A 1 -12.99 0.31 -3.69
C MET A 1 -11.82 0.47 -4.67
N LYS A 2 -11.98 1.06 -5.87
CA LYS A 2 -10.89 1.22 -6.88
C LYS A 2 -9.56 1.83 -6.39
N LYS A 3 -9.56 2.73 -5.39
CA LYS A 3 -8.33 3.33 -4.83
C LYS A 3 -7.49 2.35 -4.01
N ILE A 4 -8.14 1.51 -3.19
CA ILE A 4 -7.47 0.51 -2.36
C ILE A 4 -6.82 -0.55 -3.26
N GLU A 5 -7.52 -1.00 -4.29
CA GLU A 5 -6.98 -1.97 -5.26
C GLU A 5 -5.77 -1.40 -6.00
N LYS A 6 -5.84 -0.13 -6.44
CA LYS A 6 -4.70 0.52 -7.09
C LYS A 6 -3.47 0.62 -6.17
N LEU A 7 -3.66 0.96 -4.89
CA LEU A 7 -2.58 1.03 -3.91
C LEU A 7 -2.02 -0.35 -3.55
N ARG A 8 -2.88 -1.38 -3.48
CA ARG A 8 -2.44 -2.77 -3.31
C ARG A 8 -1.56 -3.23 -4.47
N SER A 9 -2.00 -3.00 -5.71
CA SER A 9 -1.18 -3.35 -6.88
C SER A 9 0.13 -2.57 -6.91
N HIS A 10 0.12 -1.30 -6.50
CA HIS A 10 1.35 -0.52 -6.39
C HIS A 10 2.30 -1.06 -5.33
N LEU A 11 1.80 -1.40 -4.14
CA LEU A 11 2.59 -2.00 -3.06
C LEU A 11 3.23 -3.33 -3.49
N ILE A 12 2.46 -4.19 -4.14
CA ILE A 12 2.94 -5.48 -4.66
C ILE A 12 4.06 -5.26 -5.69
N ASN A 13 3.86 -4.35 -6.65
CA ASN A 13 4.87 -4.06 -7.66
C ASN A 13 6.16 -3.52 -7.03
N VAL A 14 6.05 -2.52 -6.14
CA VAL A 14 7.22 -1.93 -5.49
C VAL A 14 7.92 -2.94 -4.57
N GLY A 15 7.18 -3.81 -3.91
CA GLY A 15 7.74 -4.90 -3.10
C GLY A 15 8.45 -5.97 -3.92
N MET A 16 7.96 -6.28 -5.13
CA MET A 16 8.64 -7.17 -6.06
C MET A 16 9.88 -6.54 -6.70
N GLU A 17 9.83 -5.26 -7.06
CA GLU A 17 10.95 -4.57 -7.72
C GLU A 17 12.07 -4.16 -6.75
N LYS A 18 11.72 -3.71 -5.54
CA LYS A 18 12.66 -3.08 -4.61
C LYS A 18 12.86 -3.88 -3.32
N GLY A 19 12.04 -4.89 -3.07
CA GLY A 19 12.04 -5.66 -1.83
C GLY A 19 11.16 -5.04 -0.75
N LEU A 20 10.77 -5.85 0.25
CA LEU A 20 9.84 -5.45 1.31
C LEU A 20 10.43 -4.45 2.32
N THR A 21 11.75 -4.41 2.45
CA THR A 21 12.48 -3.51 3.36
C THR A 21 12.83 -2.16 2.75
N HIS A 22 12.56 -1.98 1.45
CA HIS A 22 12.89 -0.73 0.78
C HIS A 22 11.99 0.41 1.29
N PRO A 23 12.51 1.63 1.54
CA PRO A 23 11.73 2.74 2.09
C PRO A 23 10.48 3.07 1.27
N ASN A 24 10.55 2.94 -0.07
CA ASN A 24 9.39 3.08 -0.96
C ASN A 24 8.30 2.02 -0.73
N THR A 25 8.65 0.76 -0.45
CA THR A 25 7.68 -0.30 -0.17
C THR A 25 7.03 -0.09 1.20
N ILE A 26 7.82 0.30 2.19
CA ILE A 26 7.34 0.65 3.52
C ILE A 26 6.37 1.83 3.45
N LYS A 27 6.72 2.88 2.69
CA LYS A 27 5.84 4.04 2.49
C LYS A 27 4.54 3.67 1.77
N ALA A 28 4.62 2.86 0.72
CA ALA A 28 3.43 2.36 0.02
C ALA A 28 2.53 1.51 0.94
N SER A 29 3.11 0.76 1.89
CA SER A 29 2.35 0.00 2.89
C SER A 29 1.63 0.95 3.85
N GLN A 30 2.35 1.93 4.40
CA GLN A 30 1.78 2.92 5.32
C GLN A 30 0.64 3.72 4.68
N ASP A 31 0.79 4.12 3.42
CA ASP A 31 -0.25 4.83 2.67
C ASP A 31 -1.48 3.94 2.44
N LEU A 32 -1.29 2.65 2.18
CA LEU A 32 -2.38 1.68 2.05
C LEU A 32 -3.07 1.43 3.40
N ASP A 33 -2.32 1.24 4.47
CA ASP A 33 -2.84 1.02 5.83
C ASP A 33 -3.66 2.23 6.31
N LYS A 34 -3.17 3.46 6.07
CA LYS A 34 -3.93 4.68 6.37
C LYS A 34 -5.26 4.70 5.63
N LEU A 35 -5.24 4.40 4.34
CA LEU A 35 -6.46 4.37 3.53
C LEU A 35 -7.42 3.28 4.04
N LEU A 36 -6.92 2.08 4.36
CA LEU A 36 -7.73 1.00 4.89
C LEU A 36 -8.38 1.36 6.23
N ASN A 37 -7.65 2.05 7.12
CA ASN A 37 -8.20 2.53 8.38
C ASN A 37 -9.28 3.62 8.18
N GLU A 38 -9.07 4.55 7.24
CA GLU A 38 -10.07 5.56 6.88
C GLU A 38 -11.36 4.96 6.30
N TYR A 39 -11.26 3.88 5.53
CA TYR A 39 -12.43 3.18 4.98
C TYR A 39 -13.03 2.12 5.93
N GLY A 40 -12.23 1.57 6.83
CA GLY A 40 -12.60 0.52 7.79
C GLY A 40 -13.17 1.05 9.10
N THR A 41 -13.08 2.36 9.37
CA THR A 41 -13.76 2.99 10.49
C THR A 41 -15.22 3.26 10.10
N LYS A 42 -16.08 2.24 10.24
CA LYS A 42 -17.53 2.39 10.27
C LYS A 42 -18.17 1.30 11.11
#